data_AF-K7W106-F1
#
_entry.id   AF-K7W106-F1
#
_cell.length_a   1.000
_cell.length_b   1.000
_cell.length_c   1.000
_cell.angle_alpha   90.00
_cell.angle_beta   90.00
_cell.angle_gamma   90.00
#
_symmetry.space_group_name_H-M   'P 1'
#
loop_
_entity.id
_entity.type
_entity.pdbx_description
1 polymer ?
#
loop_
_entity_poly.entity_id
_entity_poly.type
_entity_poly.pdbx_seq_one_letter_code
_entity_poly.pdbx_strand_id
1 'polypeptide(L)'
;MKKLILCFTFLAISGCDALRGSSLLVSPASAKCPEKPTVVLSEKDVEEISLNDQTLTKSGQASSTKAIGYKFAAQSGERISLSTNPDICTWVYSPDNQIISGGKLPKTGKYIIEVSAPKGTKNFDLQIRLLDIVLTKDVALEIVKRWYKAKPQIFAPPFDTTLIEQITTGKLYSSLTSPDSSVAWLKKYDSYYKYNKSEITNVMNFSNSGKEGYINIKVLEELYLHSPKGIDQESSGTFTINATYYFRNDNGVWKISDYQKSR
;
A
#
# COMPACT_ATOMS: atom_id res chain seq x y z
N MET A 1 -10.68 -70.16 -23.94
CA MET A 1 -9.71 -70.03 -22.82
C MET A 1 -10.50 -69.55 -21.60
N LYS A 2 -11.17 -70.44 -20.85
CA LYS A 2 -10.73 -71.08 -19.59
C LYS A 2 -10.11 -70.09 -18.58
N LYS A 3 -10.91 -69.66 -17.60
CA LYS A 3 -10.80 -69.94 -16.13
C LYS A 3 -12.00 -69.26 -15.42
N LEU A 4 -12.93 -70.02 -14.82
CA LEU A 4 -12.96 -70.49 -13.41
C LEU A 4 -13.13 -69.29 -12.44
N ILE A 5 -14.00 -69.22 -11.43
CA ILE A 5 -14.81 -70.16 -10.59
C ILE A 5 -15.76 -69.25 -9.75
N LEU A 6 -17.08 -69.49 -9.65
CA LEU A 6 -17.80 -70.20 -8.56
C LEU A 6 -17.39 -69.72 -7.13
N CYS A 7 -18.23 -69.52 -6.11
CA CYS A 7 -19.62 -69.87 -5.87
C CYS A 7 -20.11 -69.28 -4.52
N PHE A 8 -21.43 -69.37 -4.34
CA PHE A 8 -22.19 -69.60 -3.10
C PHE A 8 -22.38 -68.50 -2.04
N THR A 9 -23.64 -68.09 -1.96
CA THR A 9 -24.39 -67.50 -0.84
C THR A 9 -24.46 -68.41 0.39
N PHE A 10 -24.43 -67.82 1.59
CA PHE A 10 -25.13 -68.33 2.78
C PHE A 10 -25.68 -67.18 3.62
N LEU A 11 -26.85 -67.43 4.21
CA LEU A 11 -27.78 -66.51 4.87
C LEU A 11 -27.53 -66.35 6.38
N ALA A 12 -28.02 -65.20 6.90
CA ALA A 12 -28.40 -64.87 8.29
C ALA A 12 -27.25 -64.77 9.32
N ILE A 13 -27.26 -63.92 10.36
CA ILE A 13 -28.35 -63.53 11.27
C ILE A 13 -28.04 -62.16 11.93
N SER A 14 -29.09 -61.59 12.53
CA SER A 14 -29.28 -60.35 13.30
C SER A 14 -28.22 -59.88 14.31
N GLY A 15 -28.21 -58.56 14.53
CA GLY A 15 -27.71 -57.92 15.76
C GLY A 15 -27.94 -56.40 15.75
N CYS A 16 -29.02 -55.95 16.39
CA CYS A 16 -29.25 -54.55 16.77
C CYS A 16 -28.62 -54.35 18.15
N ASP A 17 -27.81 -53.31 18.37
CA ASP A 17 -27.95 -52.39 19.51
C ASP A 17 -26.78 -51.40 19.69
N ALA A 18 -27.16 -50.28 20.30
CA ALA A 18 -26.35 -49.25 20.94
C ALA A 18 -25.66 -48.21 20.04
N LEU A 19 -26.45 -47.17 19.70
CA LEU A 19 -26.00 -45.79 19.58
C LEU A 19 -25.14 -45.42 20.80
N ARG A 20 -23.82 -45.51 20.68
CA ARG A 20 -22.88 -44.84 21.59
C ARG A 20 -22.75 -43.40 21.13
N GLY A 21 -23.40 -42.50 21.86
CA GLY A 21 -23.04 -41.09 21.86
C GLY A 21 -21.60 -40.94 22.32
N SER A 22 -20.70 -40.71 21.37
CA SER A 22 -19.39 -40.14 21.66
C SER A 22 -19.61 -38.67 22.02
N SER A 23 -19.66 -38.38 23.31
CA SER A 23 -19.33 -37.07 23.85
C SER A 23 -17.87 -36.79 23.51
N LEU A 24 -17.64 -36.25 22.32
CA LEU A 24 -16.40 -35.56 22.02
C LEU A 24 -16.30 -34.39 22.99
N LEU A 25 -15.38 -34.53 23.93
CA LEU A 25 -14.88 -33.46 24.77
C LEU A 25 -14.58 -32.26 23.87
N VAL A 26 -15.40 -31.21 24.04
CA VAL A 26 -15.16 -29.90 23.47
C VAL A 26 -13.82 -29.44 24.01
N SER A 27 -12.79 -29.51 23.18
CA SER A 27 -11.55 -28.76 23.43
C SER A 27 -11.94 -27.30 23.64
N PRO A 28 -11.47 -26.62 24.69
CA PRO A 28 -11.80 -25.22 24.90
C PRO A 28 -11.32 -24.46 23.67
N ALA A 29 -12.27 -23.80 23.01
CA ALA A 29 -12.02 -22.97 21.84
C ALA A 29 -10.83 -22.05 22.13
N SER A 30 -9.79 -22.16 21.29
CA SER A 30 -8.82 -21.09 21.08
C SER A 30 -9.56 -19.77 21.14
N ALA A 31 -9.17 -18.89 22.07
CA ALA A 31 -9.81 -17.61 22.26
C ALA A 31 -9.52 -16.75 21.01
N LYS A 32 -10.35 -16.88 19.98
CA LYS A 32 -10.26 -16.07 18.77
C LYS A 32 -10.43 -14.61 19.16
N CYS A 33 -9.53 -13.76 18.65
CA CYS A 33 -9.63 -12.32 18.83
C CYS A 33 -10.95 -11.79 18.26
N PRO A 34 -11.64 -10.88 18.97
CA PRO A 34 -12.83 -10.23 18.43
C PRO A 34 -12.45 -9.29 17.27
N GLU A 35 -13.42 -8.99 16.39
CA GLU A 35 -13.21 -8.08 15.26
C GLU A 35 -12.82 -6.65 15.70
N LYS A 36 -13.31 -6.22 16.87
CA LYS A 36 -13.00 -4.93 17.48
C LYS A 36 -12.56 -5.14 18.93
N PRO A 37 -11.74 -4.23 19.49
CA PRO A 37 -11.39 -4.31 20.90
C PRO A 37 -12.62 -4.20 21.80
N THR A 38 -12.59 -4.96 22.89
CA THR A 38 -13.63 -4.96 23.93
C THR A 38 -13.26 -4.08 25.13
N VAL A 39 -12.02 -3.61 25.16
CA VAL A 39 -11.47 -2.72 26.20
C VAL A 39 -11.19 -1.35 25.60
N VAL A 40 -11.28 -0.31 26.41
CA VAL A 40 -10.99 1.06 25.97
C VAL A 40 -9.51 1.35 26.20
N LEU A 41 -8.80 1.75 25.15
CA LEU A 41 -7.44 2.25 25.24
C LEU A 41 -7.42 3.68 25.81
N SER A 42 -6.70 3.88 26.91
CA SER A 42 -6.49 5.21 27.51
C SER A 42 -5.22 5.84 26.97
N GLU A 43 -5.23 7.15 26.70
CA GLU A 43 -4.04 7.86 26.17
C GLU A 43 -2.80 7.73 27.06
N LYS A 44 -2.97 7.64 28.38
CA LYS A 44 -1.86 7.45 29.33
C LYS A 44 -1.17 6.09 29.19
N ASP A 45 -1.85 5.12 28.59
CA ASP A 45 -1.36 3.76 28.36
C ASP A 45 -0.82 3.61 26.92
N VAL A 46 -0.61 4.72 26.22
CA VAL A 46 -0.03 4.77 24.87
C VAL A 46 1.42 5.27 24.93
N GLU A 47 2.35 4.41 24.56
CA GLU A 47 3.77 4.77 24.40
C GLU A 47 4.03 5.24 22.97
N GLU A 48 4.78 6.33 22.78
CA GLU A 48 5.25 6.73 21.45
C GLU A 48 6.53 5.97 21.09
N ILE A 49 6.55 5.35 19.91
CA ILE A 49 7.66 4.55 19.39
C ILE A 49 8.11 5.06 18.02
N SER A 50 9.39 4.93 17.73
CA SER A 50 9.95 5.17 16.40
C SER A 50 10.10 3.83 15.68
N LEU A 51 9.59 3.75 14.46
CA LEU A 51 9.72 2.58 13.60
C LEU A 51 10.54 2.92 12.36
N ASN A 52 11.26 1.92 11.87
CA ASN A 52 11.96 1.93 10.60
C ASN A 52 11.81 0.53 9.96
N ASP A 53 12.70 0.21 9.03
CA ASP A 53 12.78 -1.08 8.35
C ASP A 53 13.29 -2.23 9.24
N GLN A 54 13.77 -1.94 10.45
CA GLN A 54 14.19 -2.93 11.44
C GLN A 54 13.02 -3.37 12.31
N THR A 55 13.10 -4.61 12.80
CA THR A 55 12.11 -5.14 13.73
C THR A 55 12.33 -4.56 15.13
N LEU A 56 11.36 -3.79 15.62
CA LEU A 56 11.26 -3.39 17.02
C LEU A 56 10.52 -4.49 17.80
N THR A 57 11.05 -4.87 18.97
CA THR A 57 10.36 -5.79 19.89
C THR A 57 9.92 -5.04 21.14
N LYS A 58 8.66 -5.20 21.51
CA LYS A 58 8.07 -4.66 22.73
C LYS A 58 7.45 -5.79 23.54
N SER A 59 7.89 -5.95 24.78
CA SER A 59 7.41 -6.99 25.68
C SER A 59 6.62 -6.37 26.83
N GLY A 60 5.64 -7.10 27.36
CA GLY A 60 4.86 -6.64 28.49
C GLY A 60 3.74 -7.58 28.88
N GLN A 61 2.77 -7.05 29.63
CA GLN A 61 1.54 -7.74 30.00
C GLN A 61 0.32 -7.06 29.39
N ALA A 62 -0.53 -7.86 28.76
CA ALA A 62 -1.83 -7.46 28.24
C ALA A 62 -2.92 -8.18 29.04
N SER A 63 -4.08 -7.54 29.21
CA SER A 63 -5.18 -8.14 29.98
C SER A 63 -6.52 -7.94 29.32
N SER A 64 -7.53 -8.68 29.78
CA SER A 64 -8.92 -8.53 29.34
C SER A 64 -9.64 -7.31 29.89
N THR A 65 -9.00 -6.54 30.78
CA THR A 65 -9.59 -5.33 31.39
C THR A 65 -8.80 -4.06 31.11
N LYS A 66 -7.57 -4.19 30.60
CA LYS A 66 -6.68 -3.08 30.29
C LYS A 66 -5.92 -3.34 28.99
N ALA A 67 -6.07 -2.43 28.05
CA ALA A 67 -5.26 -2.34 26.84
C ALA A 67 -4.00 -1.49 27.07
N ILE A 68 -3.03 -1.71 26.20
CA ILE A 68 -1.85 -0.87 26.05
C ILE A 68 -1.74 -0.45 24.57
N GLY A 69 -1.11 0.69 24.32
CA GLY A 69 -0.99 1.25 22.99
C GLY A 69 0.45 1.59 22.61
N TYR A 70 0.76 1.48 21.32
CA TYR A 70 2.00 2.00 20.74
C TYR A 70 1.68 2.94 19.59
N LYS A 71 2.11 4.20 19.69
CA LYS A 71 1.88 5.25 18.70
C LYS A 71 3.12 5.42 17.83
N PHE A 72 2.95 5.41 16.51
CA PHE A 72 4.05 5.56 15.56
C PHE A 72 3.64 6.43 14.37
N ALA A 73 4.61 7.08 13.74
CA ALA A 73 4.39 7.84 12.50
C ALA A 73 4.59 6.93 11.27
N ALA A 74 3.74 7.10 10.26
CA ALA A 74 3.86 6.40 8.98
C ALA A 74 3.35 7.25 7.81
N GLN A 75 3.72 6.87 6.60
CA GLN A 75 3.33 7.45 5.33
C GLN A 75 2.26 6.61 4.63
N SER A 76 1.39 7.29 3.88
CA SER A 76 0.41 6.63 3.03
C SER A 76 1.08 5.68 2.03
N GLY A 77 0.69 4.42 2.05
CA GLY A 77 1.20 3.35 1.18
C GLY A 77 2.17 2.39 1.87
N GLU A 78 2.75 2.77 3.00
CA GLU A 78 3.59 1.87 3.81
C GLU A 78 2.78 0.67 4.30
N ARG A 79 3.50 -0.40 4.66
CA ARG A 79 2.89 -1.57 5.28
C ARG A 79 3.47 -1.79 6.66
N ILE A 80 2.66 -2.30 7.57
CA ILE A 80 3.09 -2.73 8.89
C ILE A 80 3.00 -4.26 8.99
N SER A 81 4.03 -4.85 9.57
CA SER A 81 4.05 -6.25 9.99
C SER A 81 4.00 -6.31 11.51
N LEU A 82 3.04 -7.08 12.03
CA LEU A 82 2.86 -7.33 13.46
C LEU A 82 2.93 -8.84 13.69
N SER A 83 3.67 -9.25 14.71
CA SER A 83 3.69 -10.64 15.18
C SER A 83 3.72 -10.64 16.71
N THR A 84 2.93 -11.51 17.32
CA THR A 84 2.83 -11.64 18.78
C THR A 84 2.35 -13.05 19.16
N ASN A 85 2.26 -13.33 20.45
CA ASN A 85 1.79 -14.60 20.99
C ASN A 85 0.32 -14.88 20.60
N PRO A 86 -0.09 -16.15 20.44
CA PRO A 86 -1.41 -16.51 19.90
C PRO A 86 -2.61 -16.09 20.79
N ASP A 87 -2.38 -15.86 22.08
CA ASP A 87 -3.40 -15.42 23.04
C ASP A 87 -3.49 -13.87 23.14
N ILE A 88 -2.88 -13.15 22.20
CA ILE A 88 -2.80 -11.69 22.21
C ILE A 88 -3.44 -11.14 20.95
N CYS A 89 -4.27 -10.12 21.12
CA CYS A 89 -4.98 -9.46 20.05
C CYS A 89 -4.36 -8.10 19.78
N THR A 90 -4.25 -7.76 18.50
CA THR A 90 -3.72 -6.47 18.06
C THR A 90 -4.66 -5.82 17.06
N TRP A 91 -4.85 -4.50 17.19
CA TRP A 91 -5.60 -3.69 16.24
C TRP A 91 -4.80 -2.44 15.91
N VAL A 92 -4.89 -2.00 14.66
CA VAL A 92 -4.20 -0.80 14.20
C VAL A 92 -5.23 0.27 13.90
N TYR A 93 -5.12 1.40 14.58
CA TYR A 93 -5.94 2.59 14.39
C TYR A 93 -5.24 3.58 13.46
N SER A 94 -5.97 4.06 12.46
CA SER A 94 -5.55 5.15 11.58
C SER A 94 -5.56 6.50 12.29
N PRO A 95 -4.97 7.56 11.68
CA PRO A 95 -5.00 8.92 12.24
C PRO A 95 -6.40 9.49 12.50
N ASP A 96 -7.43 8.93 11.86
CA ASP A 96 -8.85 9.25 12.06
C ASP A 96 -9.59 8.23 12.94
N ASN A 97 -8.85 7.45 13.75
CA ASN A 97 -9.36 6.48 14.71
C ASN A 97 -10.22 5.35 14.09
N GLN A 98 -9.95 4.98 12.84
CA GLN A 98 -10.57 3.81 12.21
C GLN A 98 -9.65 2.59 12.33
N ILE A 99 -10.23 1.43 12.65
CA ILE A 99 -9.47 0.17 12.65
C ILE A 99 -9.21 -0.24 11.20
N ILE A 100 -7.95 -0.50 10.88
CA ILE A 100 -7.52 -0.98 9.56
C ILE A 100 -7.12 -2.46 9.63
N SER A 101 -7.34 -3.17 8.52
CA SER A 101 -6.97 -4.58 8.36
C SER A 101 -6.01 -4.78 7.17
N GLY A 102 -5.26 -5.88 7.16
CA GLY A 102 -4.39 -6.25 6.03
C GLY A 102 -3.02 -5.53 5.97
N GLY A 103 -2.68 -4.78 7.03
CA GLY A 103 -1.35 -4.19 7.24
C GLY A 103 -0.98 -3.04 6.30
N LYS A 104 -1.82 -2.63 5.35
CA LYS A 104 -1.58 -1.43 4.51
C LYS A 104 -1.97 -0.18 5.28
N LEU A 105 -1.12 0.84 5.30
CA LEU A 105 -1.35 2.11 5.97
C LEU A 105 -1.87 3.14 4.93
N PRO A 106 -3.18 3.47 4.91
CA PRO A 106 -3.75 4.26 3.81
C PRO A 106 -3.44 5.76 3.87
N LYS A 107 -2.98 6.28 5.01
CA LYS A 107 -2.85 7.72 5.28
C LYS A 107 -1.47 8.03 5.84
N THR A 108 -1.00 9.25 5.60
CA THR A 108 0.17 9.78 6.30
C THR A 108 -0.29 10.34 7.64
N GLY A 109 0.38 9.99 8.73
CA GLY A 109 0.07 10.50 10.07
C GLY A 109 0.49 9.56 11.19
N LYS A 110 -0.06 9.79 12.40
CA LYS A 110 0.18 8.96 13.58
C LYS A 110 -0.85 7.84 13.66
N TYR A 111 -0.37 6.61 13.73
CA TYR A 111 -1.14 5.39 13.93
C TYR A 111 -0.97 4.89 15.37
N ILE A 112 -1.91 4.06 15.84
CA ILE A 112 -1.82 3.40 17.16
C ILE A 112 -2.02 1.91 17.00
N ILE A 113 -1.11 1.10 17.54
CA ILE A 113 -1.30 -0.34 17.73
C ILE A 113 -1.87 -0.53 19.13
N GLU A 114 -3.08 -1.04 19.23
CA GLU A 114 -3.65 -1.50 20.50
C GLU A 114 -3.32 -2.97 20.71
N VAL A 115 -2.92 -3.33 21.93
CA VAL A 115 -2.64 -4.71 22.36
C VAL A 115 -3.49 -5.06 23.57
N SER A 116 -4.23 -6.16 23.51
CA SER A 116 -4.98 -6.70 24.65
C SER A 116 -5.02 -8.23 24.64
N ALA A 117 -5.38 -8.83 25.78
CA ALA A 117 -5.62 -10.27 25.88
C ALA A 117 -7.13 -10.52 25.98
N PRO A 118 -7.70 -11.48 25.24
CA PRO A 118 -9.15 -11.73 25.27
C PRO A 118 -9.59 -12.34 26.62
N LYS A 119 -8.68 -12.94 27.39
CA LYS A 119 -8.97 -13.56 28.69
C LYS A 119 -7.80 -13.40 29.67
N GLY A 120 -8.11 -12.97 30.90
CA GLY A 120 -7.14 -12.89 32.00
C GLY A 120 -6.00 -11.92 31.69
N THR A 121 -4.84 -12.17 32.28
CA THR A 121 -3.59 -11.44 32.01
C THR A 121 -2.59 -12.37 31.35
N LYS A 122 -1.93 -11.91 30.29
CA LYS A 122 -0.98 -12.67 29.49
C LYS A 122 0.26 -11.82 29.21
N ASN A 123 1.43 -12.45 29.29
CA ASN A 123 2.66 -11.85 28.78
C ASN A 123 2.63 -11.87 27.24
N PHE A 124 3.23 -10.88 26.62
CA PHE A 124 3.39 -10.83 25.16
C PHE A 124 4.77 -10.32 24.77
N ASP A 125 5.20 -10.73 23.58
CA ASP A 125 6.31 -10.17 22.82
C ASP A 125 5.76 -9.71 21.46
N LEU A 126 5.59 -8.40 21.30
CA LEU A 126 5.10 -7.79 20.07
C LEU A 126 6.29 -7.37 19.21
N GLN A 127 6.44 -8.03 18.07
CA GLN A 127 7.37 -7.64 17.01
C GLN A 127 6.65 -6.72 16.02
N ILE A 128 7.24 -5.55 15.78
CA ILE A 128 6.69 -4.48 14.95
C ILE A 128 7.73 -4.12 13.89
N ARG A 129 7.32 -4.04 12.63
CA ARG A 129 8.19 -3.62 11.55
C ARG A 129 7.42 -2.82 10.52
N LEU A 130 7.95 -1.67 10.10
CA LEU A 130 7.49 -1.01 8.87
C LEU A 130 8.16 -1.67 7.68
N LEU A 131 7.37 -2.02 6.69
CA LEU A 131 7.82 -2.57 5.44
C LEU A 131 7.77 -1.47 4.39
N ASP A 132 8.82 -1.42 3.59
CA ASP A 132 8.88 -0.55 2.44
C ASP A 132 7.64 -0.72 1.56
N ILE A 133 7.22 0.38 0.96
CA ILE A 133 6.14 0.38 -0.02
C ILE A 133 6.57 -0.57 -1.15
N VAL A 134 5.86 -1.69 -1.32
CA VAL A 134 6.08 -2.55 -2.48
C VAL A 134 5.44 -1.86 -3.68
N LEU A 135 6.20 -1.66 -4.76
CA LEU A 135 5.65 -1.14 -6.00
C LEU A 135 4.69 -2.19 -6.59
N THR A 136 3.39 -1.91 -6.47
CA THR A 136 2.33 -2.64 -7.15
C THR A 136 1.81 -1.80 -8.32
N LYS A 137 1.02 -2.42 -9.21
CA LYS A 137 0.36 -1.70 -10.31
C LYS A 137 -0.43 -0.49 -9.84
N ASP A 138 -1.17 -0.62 -8.73
CA ASP A 138 -2.00 0.46 -8.20
C ASP A 138 -1.14 1.58 -7.60
N VAL A 139 -0.06 1.23 -6.89
CA VAL A 139 0.90 2.23 -6.38
C VAL A 139 1.56 2.98 -7.53
N ALA A 140 2.02 2.28 -8.56
CA ALA A 140 2.60 2.88 -9.76
C ALA A 140 1.60 3.82 -10.45
N LEU A 141 0.34 3.39 -10.59
CA LEU A 141 -0.72 4.19 -11.20
C LEU A 141 -1.00 5.46 -10.37
N GLU A 142 -1.06 5.36 -9.04
CA GLU A 142 -1.25 6.52 -8.16
C GLU A 142 -0.08 7.51 -8.23
N ILE A 143 1.16 7.03 -8.33
CA ILE A 143 2.33 7.92 -8.55
C ILE A 143 2.19 8.68 -9.87
N VAL A 144 1.79 8.00 -10.95
CA VAL A 144 1.62 8.65 -12.26
C VAL A 144 0.42 9.60 -12.28
N LYS A 145 -0.68 9.28 -11.59
CA LYS A 145 -1.80 10.23 -11.41
C LYS A 145 -1.35 11.50 -10.69
N ARG A 146 -0.53 11.36 -9.63
CA ARG A 146 0.06 12.52 -8.92
C ARG A 146 0.94 13.34 -9.86
N TRP A 147 1.75 12.70 -10.71
CA TRP A 147 2.52 13.39 -11.74
C TRP A 147 1.64 14.23 -12.66
N TYR A 148 0.59 13.65 -13.25
CA TYR A 148 -0.32 14.40 -14.13
C TYR A 148 -1.06 15.54 -13.40
N LYS A 149 -1.40 15.37 -12.12
CA LYS A 149 -1.95 16.45 -11.28
C LYS A 149 -0.93 17.56 -10.97
N ALA A 150 0.36 17.23 -10.91
CA ALA A 150 1.44 18.16 -10.62
C ALA A 150 1.90 18.94 -11.86
N LYS A 151 1.83 18.35 -13.07
CA LYS A 151 2.27 19.01 -14.32
C LYS A 151 1.78 20.46 -14.49
N PRO A 152 0.49 20.80 -14.27
CA PRO A 152 0.02 22.17 -14.44
C PRO A 152 0.64 23.16 -13.45
N GLN A 153 1.09 22.69 -12.29
CA GLN A 153 1.74 23.51 -11.26
C GLN A 153 3.24 23.64 -11.49
N ILE A 154 3.85 22.60 -12.10
CA ILE A 154 5.28 22.56 -12.43
C ILE A 154 5.58 23.38 -13.69
N PHE A 155 4.75 23.24 -14.73
CA PHE A 155 4.98 23.80 -16.07
C PHE A 155 4.21 25.10 -16.34
N ALA A 156 3.65 25.73 -15.30
CA ALA A 156 3.05 27.05 -15.38
C ALA A 156 3.36 27.87 -14.12
N PRO A 157 3.28 29.22 -14.18
CA PRO A 157 3.44 30.09 -13.02
C PRO A 157 2.59 29.62 -11.83
N PRO A 158 3.16 29.54 -10.62
CA PRO A 158 4.47 30.04 -10.19
C PRO A 158 5.66 29.07 -10.40
N PHE A 159 5.46 27.96 -11.12
CA PHE A 159 6.45 26.89 -11.38
C PHE A 159 6.94 26.23 -10.08
N ASP A 160 6.04 25.51 -9.42
CA ASP A 160 6.32 24.84 -8.15
C ASP A 160 7.30 23.67 -8.34
N THR A 161 8.58 23.95 -8.13
CA THR A 161 9.65 22.95 -8.26
C THR A 161 9.68 21.95 -7.10
N THR A 162 9.00 22.22 -5.98
CA THR A 162 8.96 21.29 -4.84
C THR A 162 8.21 20.00 -5.22
N LEU A 163 7.24 20.08 -6.12
CA LEU A 163 6.54 18.92 -6.68
C LEU A 163 7.45 18.02 -7.52
N ILE A 164 8.51 18.56 -8.13
CA ILE A 164 9.50 17.78 -8.88
C ILE A 164 10.27 16.89 -7.90
N GLU A 165 10.74 17.44 -6.77
CA GLU A 165 11.47 16.71 -5.72
C GLU A 165 10.63 15.61 -5.07
N GLN A 166 9.33 15.87 -4.88
CA GLN A 166 8.41 14.93 -4.24
C GLN A 166 8.06 13.74 -5.13
N ILE A 167 7.92 13.94 -6.45
CA ILE A 167 7.31 12.94 -7.36
C ILE A 167 8.36 12.28 -8.27
N THR A 168 9.49 12.93 -8.50
CA THR A 168 10.50 12.46 -9.46
C THR A 168 11.85 12.18 -8.79
N THR A 169 12.63 11.32 -9.42
CA THR A 169 14.02 11.01 -9.06
C THR A 169 14.81 10.72 -10.34
N GLY A 170 16.09 10.39 -10.22
CA GLY A 170 16.92 9.93 -11.34
C GLY A 170 16.92 10.89 -12.52
N LYS A 171 16.79 10.34 -13.74
CA LYS A 171 16.95 11.09 -14.98
C LYS A 171 15.85 12.13 -15.21
N LEU A 172 14.60 11.82 -14.84
CA LEU A 172 13.50 12.77 -14.94
C LEU A 172 13.70 13.96 -13.99
N TYR A 173 14.14 13.70 -12.76
CA TYR A 173 14.47 14.78 -11.82
C TYR A 173 15.56 15.69 -12.37
N SER A 174 16.67 15.10 -12.83
CA SER A 174 17.79 15.88 -13.39
C SER A 174 17.38 16.70 -14.62
N SER A 175 16.53 16.17 -15.50
CA SER A 175 16.12 16.87 -16.72
C SER A 175 15.15 18.03 -16.46
N LEU A 176 14.47 18.05 -15.31
CA LEU A 176 13.54 19.11 -14.91
C LEU A 176 14.20 20.19 -14.04
N THR A 177 15.29 19.86 -13.36
CA THR A 177 15.99 20.77 -12.43
C THR A 177 17.28 21.37 -12.99
N SER A 178 17.77 20.87 -14.13
CA SER A 178 18.95 21.43 -14.77
C SER A 178 18.74 22.88 -15.26
N PRO A 179 19.81 23.69 -15.40
CA PRO A 179 19.71 25.04 -15.95
C PRO A 179 19.11 25.11 -17.37
N ASP A 180 19.24 24.01 -18.13
CA ASP A 180 18.70 23.87 -19.49
C ASP A 180 17.37 23.10 -19.53
N SER A 181 16.70 22.95 -18.38
CA SER A 181 15.45 22.20 -18.30
C SER A 181 14.31 22.89 -19.05
N SER A 182 13.28 22.12 -19.38
CA SER A 182 12.05 22.68 -19.95
C SER A 182 11.42 23.71 -19.00
N VAL A 183 11.49 23.52 -17.68
CA VAL A 183 10.99 24.48 -16.69
C VAL A 183 11.82 25.78 -16.72
N ALA A 184 13.14 25.68 -16.80
CA ALA A 184 14.02 26.85 -16.90
C ALA A 184 13.78 27.62 -18.21
N TRP A 185 13.59 26.90 -19.32
CA TRP A 185 13.22 27.50 -20.61
C TRP A 185 11.90 28.25 -20.52
N LEU A 186 10.85 27.63 -19.96
CA LEU A 186 9.53 28.25 -19.79
C LEU A 186 9.61 29.55 -18.99
N LYS A 187 10.34 29.54 -17.86
CA LYS A 187 10.60 30.75 -17.05
C LYS A 187 11.33 31.84 -17.84
N LYS A 188 12.39 31.47 -18.54
CA LYS A 188 13.25 32.42 -19.29
C LYS A 188 12.49 33.15 -20.39
N TYR A 189 11.55 32.48 -21.05
CA TYR A 189 10.83 33.00 -22.20
C TYR A 189 9.37 33.38 -21.88
N ASP A 190 9.05 33.61 -20.61
CA ASP A 190 7.70 33.99 -20.13
C ASP A 190 6.60 33.11 -20.77
N SER A 191 6.86 31.81 -20.78
CA SER A 191 6.05 30.80 -21.44
C SER A 191 5.57 29.76 -20.45
N TYR A 192 4.41 29.15 -20.71
CA TYR A 192 3.82 28.17 -19.82
C TYR A 192 2.86 27.23 -20.51
N TYR A 193 2.66 26.05 -19.94
CA TYR A 193 1.64 25.12 -20.38
C TYR A 193 0.34 25.31 -19.60
N LYS A 194 -0.78 25.43 -20.31
CA LYS A 194 -2.11 25.23 -19.75
C LYS A 194 -2.58 23.83 -20.08
N TYR A 195 -2.95 23.06 -19.06
CA TYR A 195 -3.51 21.71 -19.23
C TYR A 195 -5.03 21.79 -19.01
N ASN A 196 -5.80 21.50 -20.06
CA ASN A 196 -7.26 21.40 -19.97
C ASN A 196 -7.68 19.99 -19.55
N LYS A 197 -6.93 18.97 -19.98
CA LYS A 197 -7.23 17.57 -19.69
C LYS A 197 -5.95 16.75 -19.55
N SER A 198 -5.91 15.86 -18.57
CA SER A 198 -4.92 14.79 -18.46
C SER A 198 -5.61 13.56 -17.86
N GLU A 199 -5.87 12.56 -18.68
CA GLU A 199 -6.63 11.36 -18.30
C GLU A 199 -5.88 10.10 -18.69
N ILE A 200 -5.61 9.23 -17.72
CA ILE A 200 -5.06 7.89 -17.97
C ILE A 200 -6.20 7.00 -18.44
N THR A 201 -6.23 6.66 -19.72
CA THR A 201 -7.33 5.92 -20.34
C THR A 201 -7.13 4.41 -20.30
N ASN A 202 -5.87 3.94 -20.21
CA ASN A 202 -5.57 2.51 -20.12
C ASN A 202 -4.23 2.25 -19.43
N VAL A 203 -4.14 1.14 -18.70
CA VAL A 203 -2.89 0.54 -18.21
C VAL A 203 -2.61 -0.71 -19.05
N MET A 204 -1.63 -0.62 -19.94
CA MET A 204 -1.29 -1.69 -20.89
C MET A 204 -0.45 -2.79 -20.24
N ASN A 205 0.55 -2.41 -19.44
CA ASN A 205 1.46 -3.36 -18.80
C ASN A 205 2.06 -2.77 -17.51
N PHE A 206 2.48 -3.64 -16.61
CA PHE A 206 3.18 -3.29 -15.37
C PHE A 206 4.18 -4.39 -15.02
N SER A 207 5.36 -3.99 -14.56
CA SER A 207 6.36 -4.92 -14.03
C SER A 207 7.14 -4.28 -12.87
N ASN A 208 7.59 -5.12 -11.94
CA ASN A 208 8.42 -4.74 -10.83
C ASN A 208 9.45 -5.85 -10.54
N SER A 209 10.74 -5.49 -10.50
CA SER A 209 11.84 -6.40 -10.16
C SER A 209 12.32 -6.25 -8.70
N GLY A 210 11.67 -5.39 -7.92
CA GLY A 210 11.98 -5.08 -6.51
C GLY A 210 12.78 -3.80 -6.34
N LYS A 211 13.80 -3.55 -7.19
CA LYS A 211 14.61 -2.32 -7.16
C LYS A 211 14.15 -1.27 -8.15
N GLU A 212 13.59 -1.71 -9.27
CA GLU A 212 13.06 -0.87 -10.33
C GLU A 212 11.75 -1.48 -10.84
N GLY A 213 10.88 -0.63 -11.37
CA GLY A 213 9.67 -1.09 -12.02
C GLY A 213 9.23 -0.13 -13.10
N TYR A 214 8.22 -0.53 -13.87
CA TYR A 214 7.63 0.34 -14.86
C TYR A 214 6.13 0.11 -15.01
N ILE A 215 5.44 1.12 -15.54
CA ILE A 215 4.06 1.02 -15.99
C ILE A 215 3.95 1.59 -17.40
N ASN A 216 3.29 0.85 -18.29
CA ASN A 216 2.95 1.27 -19.64
C ASN A 216 1.50 1.71 -19.62
N ILE A 217 1.25 2.97 -19.95
CA ILE A 217 -0.09 3.55 -19.93
C ILE A 217 -0.40 4.31 -21.21
N LYS A 218 -1.68 4.39 -21.53
CA LYS A 218 -2.21 5.31 -22.54
C LYS A 218 -2.83 6.49 -21.82
N VAL A 219 -2.50 7.69 -22.27
CA VAL A 219 -2.97 8.95 -21.68
C VAL A 219 -3.55 9.83 -22.77
N LEU A 220 -4.69 10.45 -22.48
CA LEU A 220 -5.27 11.52 -23.27
C LEU A 220 -4.94 12.84 -22.57
N GLU A 221 -4.18 13.72 -23.24
CA GLU A 221 -3.91 15.07 -22.74
C GLU A 221 -4.44 16.12 -23.72
N GLU A 222 -4.98 17.21 -23.20
CA GLU A 222 -5.26 18.43 -23.94
C GLU A 222 -4.47 19.56 -23.27
N LEU A 223 -3.51 20.14 -23.99
CA LEU A 223 -2.62 21.16 -23.45
C LEU A 223 -2.28 22.23 -24.48
N TYR A 224 -1.94 23.41 -23.99
CA TYR A 224 -1.62 24.58 -24.80
C TYR A 224 -0.36 25.26 -24.29
N LEU A 225 0.63 25.46 -25.15
CA LEU A 225 1.82 26.24 -24.85
C LEU A 225 1.55 27.72 -25.13
N HIS A 226 1.48 28.51 -24.06
CA HIS A 226 1.37 29.96 -24.11
C HIS A 226 2.76 30.59 -24.10
N SER A 227 2.95 31.62 -24.92
CA SER A 227 4.14 32.47 -24.96
C SER A 227 3.74 33.93 -25.16
N PRO A 228 4.67 34.89 -25.06
CA PRO A 228 4.39 36.29 -25.36
C PRO A 228 3.94 36.53 -26.82
N LYS A 229 4.21 35.58 -27.72
CA LYS A 229 3.78 35.63 -29.14
C LYS A 229 2.39 35.02 -29.37
N GLY A 230 1.73 34.54 -28.31
CA GLY A 230 0.48 33.79 -28.38
C GLY A 230 0.69 32.28 -28.20
N ILE A 231 -0.30 31.50 -28.62
CA ILE A 231 -0.32 30.05 -28.49
C ILE A 231 0.52 29.41 -29.60
N ASP A 232 1.50 28.59 -29.22
CA ASP A 232 2.25 27.74 -30.14
C ASP A 232 1.36 26.56 -30.57
N GLN A 233 0.93 26.56 -31.83
CA GLN A 233 0.02 25.54 -32.36
C GLN A 233 0.68 24.17 -32.57
N GLU A 234 2.01 24.11 -32.75
CA GLU A 234 2.72 22.84 -32.94
C GLU A 234 2.84 22.07 -31.62
N SER A 235 2.97 22.81 -30.51
CA SER A 235 3.09 22.26 -29.16
C SER A 235 1.75 22.21 -28.39
N SER A 236 0.63 22.47 -29.08
CA SER A 236 -0.71 22.56 -28.47
C SER A 236 -1.72 21.62 -29.12
N GLY A 237 -2.76 21.28 -28.37
CA GLY A 237 -3.89 20.47 -28.82
C GLY A 237 -4.12 19.22 -27.98
N THR A 238 -4.83 18.27 -28.57
CA THR A 238 -5.20 17.01 -27.93
C THR A 238 -4.32 15.88 -28.42
N PHE A 239 -3.68 15.18 -27.49
CA PHE A 239 -2.73 14.11 -27.75
C PHE A 239 -3.17 12.83 -27.06
N THR A 240 -3.10 11.71 -27.80
CA THR A 240 -3.11 10.37 -27.20
C THR A 240 -1.68 9.86 -27.15
N ILE A 241 -1.18 9.61 -25.96
CA ILE A 241 0.22 9.29 -25.70
C ILE A 241 0.30 7.90 -25.08
N ASN A 242 1.03 6.99 -25.73
CA ASN A 242 1.50 5.78 -25.08
C ASN A 242 2.82 6.11 -24.37
N ALA A 243 2.88 5.92 -23.06
CA ALA A 243 4.06 6.23 -22.27
C ALA A 243 4.43 5.09 -21.34
N THR A 244 5.73 4.82 -21.24
CA THR A 244 6.34 4.01 -20.21
C THR A 244 6.92 4.92 -19.15
N TYR A 245 6.43 4.79 -17.91
CA TYR A 245 7.01 5.44 -16.74
C TYR A 245 7.84 4.41 -15.99
N TYR A 246 9.08 4.77 -15.66
CA TYR A 246 9.99 3.98 -14.86
C TYR A 246 10.01 4.51 -13.43
N PHE A 247 10.12 3.61 -12.46
CA PHE A 247 10.13 3.94 -11.04
C PHE A 247 11.41 3.43 -10.39
N ARG A 248 11.89 4.19 -9.40
CA ARG A 248 12.97 3.79 -8.51
C ARG A 248 12.57 4.10 -7.07
N ASN A 249 12.95 3.21 -6.17
CA ASN A 249 12.84 3.46 -4.74
C ASN A 249 13.96 4.44 -4.33
N ASP A 250 13.57 5.58 -3.79
CA ASP A 250 14.43 6.64 -3.29
C ASP A 250 14.15 6.79 -1.79
N ASN A 251 15.00 6.16 -0.97
CA ASN A 251 14.90 6.13 0.50
C ASN A 251 13.51 5.70 1.02
N GLY A 252 13.01 4.56 0.53
CA GLY A 252 11.71 3.99 0.95
C GLY A 252 10.51 4.54 0.16
N VAL A 253 10.70 5.59 -0.64
CA VAL A 253 9.63 6.23 -1.43
C VAL A 253 9.80 5.92 -2.90
N TRP A 254 8.78 5.34 -3.55
CA TRP A 254 8.78 5.16 -5.00
C TRP A 254 8.46 6.47 -5.73
N LYS A 255 9.35 6.84 -6.64
CA LYS A 255 9.23 8.04 -7.48
C LYS A 255 9.46 7.69 -8.95
N ILE A 256 9.04 8.58 -9.86
CA ILE A 256 9.28 8.42 -11.30
C ILE A 256 10.74 8.73 -11.59
N SER A 257 11.50 7.76 -12.09
CA SER A 257 12.93 7.89 -12.38
C SER A 257 13.21 8.31 -13.82
N ASP A 258 12.37 7.91 -14.76
CA ASP A 258 12.42 8.29 -16.17
C ASP A 258 11.04 8.09 -16.82
N TYR A 259 10.85 8.63 -18.02
CA TYR A 259 9.71 8.26 -18.86
C TYR A 259 10.11 8.22 -20.34
N GLN A 260 9.41 7.40 -21.10
CA GLN A 260 9.58 7.29 -22.55
C GLN A 260 8.21 7.29 -23.22
N LYS A 261 8.05 8.08 -24.28
CA LYS A 261 6.87 8.00 -25.15
C LYS A 261 7.13 6.92 -26.19
N SER A 262 6.22 5.95 -26.32
CA SER A 262 6.25 5.01 -27.43
C SER A 262 5.76 5.74 -28.68
N ARG A 263 6.57 5.73 -29.74
CA ARG A 263 6.17 6.19 -31.07
C ARG A 263 5.20 5.21 -31.72
#